data_AF-A0AAN4UUR5-F1
#
_entry.id   AF-A0AAN4UUR5-F1
#
_cell.length_a   1.000
_cell.length_b   1.000
_cell.length_c   1.000
_cell.angle_alpha   90.00
_cell.angle_beta   90.00
_cell.angle_gamma   90.00
#
_symmetry.space_group_name_H-M   'P 1'
#
loop_
_entity.id
_entity.type
_entity.pdbx_description
1 polymer ?
#
loop_
_entity_poly.entity_id
_entity_poly.type
_entity_poly.pdbx_seq_one_letter_code
_entity_poly.pdbx_strand_id
1 'polypeptide(L)'
;MGLPPRVFYSVHEAAARWGCMIADIAGWATVGKFDIVTGISRVICGSIAVSGLVAVSTMDLLPMFRRCGTGPTTYHMRRIRPEDSAEWLTVTDPISGVPVSLADLLLRRTDVERFEDDHDLVRRIPSATGAGVTSPYDWDGMTLAVIRRIHDQGLPATQAELVAEMQDWFAQTSETGLMPDERTIRRRITPIWRTLRATST
;
A
#
# COMPACT_ATOMS: atom_id res chain seq x y z
N MET A 1 -11.52 -4.50 25.40
CA MET A 1 -11.74 -5.44 24.28
C MET A 1 -11.29 -4.72 23.01
N GLY A 2 -10.32 -5.26 22.28
CA GLY A 2 -9.83 -4.64 21.05
C GLY A 2 -10.84 -4.84 19.92
N LEU A 3 -11.11 -3.78 19.15
CA LEU A 3 -11.93 -3.89 17.95
C LEU A 3 -11.15 -4.64 16.85
N PRO A 4 -11.83 -5.36 15.95
CA PRO A 4 -11.20 -5.91 14.75
C PRO A 4 -10.49 -4.81 13.94
N PRO A 5 -9.48 -5.16 13.15
CA PRO A 5 -8.77 -4.18 12.35
C PRO A 5 -9.67 -3.59 11.26
N ARG A 6 -9.33 -2.36 10.86
CA ARG A 6 -9.99 -1.63 9.77
C ARG A 6 -9.84 -2.39 8.44
N VAL A 7 -10.92 -2.46 7.65
CA VAL A 7 -10.96 -3.19 6.36
C VAL A 7 -10.82 -2.28 5.14
N PHE A 8 -11.24 -1.02 5.26
CA PHE A 8 -11.20 -0.03 4.18
C PHE A 8 -10.58 1.28 4.65
N TYR A 9 -9.92 1.96 3.73
CA TYR A 9 -9.52 3.36 3.86
C TYR A 9 -10.25 4.15 2.79
N SER A 10 -10.87 5.27 3.14
CA SER A 10 -11.32 6.20 2.11
C SER A 10 -10.13 6.73 1.31
N VAL A 11 -10.35 7.15 0.07
CA VAL A 11 -9.31 7.79 -0.76
C VAL A 11 -8.69 9.00 -0.04
N HIS A 12 -9.48 9.75 0.73
CA HIS A 12 -9.00 10.87 1.54
C HIS A 12 -8.07 10.43 2.66
N GLU A 13 -8.43 9.37 3.40
CA GLU A 13 -7.58 8.84 4.46
C GLU A 13 -6.27 8.29 3.91
N ALA A 14 -6.31 7.58 2.79
CA ALA A 14 -5.12 7.07 2.11
C ALA A 14 -4.21 8.23 1.64
N ALA A 15 -4.79 9.28 1.06
CA ALA A 15 -4.05 10.46 0.61
C ALA A 15 -3.35 11.17 1.79
N ALA A 16 -4.08 11.39 2.88
CA ALA A 16 -3.51 11.98 4.09
C ALA A 16 -2.41 11.11 4.70
N ARG A 17 -2.60 9.78 4.70
CA ARG A 17 -1.64 8.80 5.22
C ARG A 17 -0.35 8.75 4.41
N TRP A 18 -0.43 8.91 3.10
CA TRP A 18 0.73 8.88 2.20
C TRP A 18 1.31 10.26 1.87
N GLY A 19 0.70 11.34 2.38
CA GLY A 19 1.15 12.70 2.11
C GLY A 19 1.05 13.10 0.62
N CYS A 20 0.05 12.58 -0.10
CA CYS A 20 -0.16 12.85 -1.52
C CYS A 20 -1.55 13.44 -1.80
N MET A 21 -1.80 13.84 -3.05
CA MET A 21 -3.13 14.30 -3.48
C MET A 21 -3.99 13.12 -3.90
N ILE A 22 -5.32 13.22 -3.76
CA ILE A 22 -6.25 12.21 -4.27
C ILE A 22 -6.09 11.94 -5.78
N ALA A 23 -5.59 12.95 -6.52
CA ALA A 23 -5.24 12.83 -7.94
C ALA A 23 -4.09 11.85 -8.19
N ASP A 24 -3.11 11.77 -7.27
CA ASP A 24 -2.00 10.82 -7.36
C ASP A 24 -2.51 9.38 -7.16
N ILE A 25 -3.39 9.17 -6.18
CA ILE A 25 -4.06 7.88 -5.92
C ILE A 25 -4.85 7.41 -7.14
N ALA A 26 -5.65 8.30 -7.74
CA ALA A 26 -6.38 7.99 -8.96
C ALA A 26 -5.44 7.61 -10.13
N GLY A 27 -4.30 8.31 -10.25
CA GLY A 27 -3.26 7.98 -11.22
C GLY A 27 -2.68 6.58 -11.01
N TRP A 28 -2.34 6.21 -9.79
CA TRP A 28 -1.82 4.88 -9.45
C TRP A 28 -2.83 3.76 -9.70
N ALA A 29 -4.10 3.98 -9.35
CA ALA A 29 -5.17 3.04 -9.65
C ALA A 29 -5.37 2.85 -11.17
N THR A 30 -5.26 3.94 -11.94
CA THR A 30 -5.37 3.90 -13.41
C THR A 30 -4.30 3.00 -14.05
N VAL A 31 -3.09 2.98 -13.50
CA VAL A 31 -1.99 2.13 -13.97
C VAL A 31 -1.94 0.77 -13.26
N GLY A 32 -3.00 0.39 -12.54
CA GLY A 32 -3.18 -0.94 -11.99
C GLY A 32 -2.37 -1.24 -10.72
N LYS A 33 -1.99 -0.22 -9.94
CA LYS A 33 -1.33 -0.46 -8.63
C LYS A 33 -2.26 -1.07 -7.60
N PHE A 34 -3.53 -0.69 -7.64
CA PHE A 34 -4.62 -1.19 -6.81
C PHE A 34 -5.94 -0.74 -7.42
N ASP A 35 -7.04 -1.31 -6.96
CA ASP A 35 -8.37 -0.84 -7.32
C ASP A 35 -8.88 0.20 -6.32
N ILE A 36 -9.58 1.21 -6.83
CA ILE A 36 -10.50 1.99 -6.03
C ILE A 36 -11.86 1.29 -6.11
N VAL A 37 -12.51 1.10 -4.96
CA VAL A 37 -13.77 0.37 -4.85
C VAL A 37 -14.86 1.20 -4.19
N THR A 38 -16.11 0.81 -4.44
CA THR A 38 -17.28 1.38 -3.79
C THR A 38 -18.39 0.33 -3.65
N GLY A 39 -19.31 0.54 -2.72
CA GLY A 39 -20.48 -0.32 -2.56
C GLY A 39 -21.65 0.17 -3.41
N ILE A 40 -22.33 -0.73 -4.10
CA ILE A 40 -23.51 -0.41 -4.90
C ILE A 40 -24.73 -1.23 -4.48
N SER A 41 -25.91 -0.62 -4.60
CA SER A 41 -27.18 -1.36 -4.63
C SER A 41 -27.28 -2.18 -5.91
N ARG A 42 -28.31 -3.04 -6.01
CA ARG A 42 -28.55 -3.85 -7.19
C ARG A 42 -28.70 -2.98 -8.44
N VAL A 43 -27.92 -3.29 -9.48
CA VAL A 43 -27.99 -2.71 -10.82
C VAL A 43 -28.04 -3.81 -11.87
N ILE A 44 -28.46 -3.47 -13.09
CA ILE A 44 -28.41 -4.38 -14.23
C ILE A 44 -27.32 -3.94 -15.20
N CYS A 45 -26.54 -4.91 -15.66
CA CYS A 45 -25.54 -4.80 -16.71
C CYS A 45 -25.89 -5.78 -17.84
N GLY A 46 -26.62 -5.30 -18.84
CA GLY A 46 -27.16 -6.17 -19.90
C GLY A 46 -28.20 -7.13 -19.33
N SER A 47 -27.87 -8.42 -19.22
CA SER A 47 -28.73 -9.45 -18.63
C SER A 47 -28.34 -9.86 -17.21
N ILE A 48 -27.25 -9.29 -16.67
CA ILE A 48 -26.67 -9.69 -15.38
C ILE A 48 -27.05 -8.67 -14.31
N ALA A 49 -27.45 -9.14 -13.14
CA ALA A 49 -27.61 -8.28 -11.96
C ALA A 49 -26.32 -8.26 -11.13
N VAL A 50 -25.87 -7.07 -10.76
CA VAL A 50 -24.66 -6.84 -9.96
C VAL A 50 -25.02 -6.04 -8.71
N SER A 51 -24.43 -6.38 -7.57
CA SER A 51 -24.60 -5.66 -6.30
C SER A 51 -23.41 -5.89 -5.39
N GLY A 52 -23.25 -5.05 -4.35
CA GLY A 52 -22.17 -5.20 -3.38
C GLY A 52 -20.95 -4.37 -3.75
N LEU A 53 -19.75 -4.86 -3.41
CA LEU A 53 -18.52 -4.13 -3.66
C LEU A 53 -18.10 -4.27 -5.13
N VAL A 54 -17.72 -3.16 -5.75
CA VAL A 54 -17.25 -3.13 -7.14
C VAL A 54 -16.07 -2.19 -7.27
N ALA A 55 -15.16 -2.50 -8.20
CA ALA A 55 -14.12 -1.55 -8.61
C ALA A 55 -14.71 -0.49 -9.55
N VAL A 56 -14.17 0.73 -9.43
CA VAL A 56 -14.58 1.90 -10.21
C VAL A 56 -13.50 2.29 -11.20
N SER A 57 -13.89 2.75 -12.38
CA SER A 57 -12.92 3.27 -13.36
C SER A 57 -12.52 4.70 -12.98
N THR A 58 -11.28 4.89 -12.54
CA THR A 58 -10.73 6.23 -12.24
C THR A 58 -10.69 7.15 -13.45
N MET A 59 -10.56 6.58 -14.66
CA MET A 59 -10.61 7.34 -15.91
C MET A 59 -12.00 7.92 -16.19
N ASP A 60 -13.07 7.21 -15.81
CA ASP A 60 -14.44 7.74 -15.92
C ASP A 60 -14.70 8.82 -14.87
N LEU A 61 -14.08 8.67 -13.70
CA LEU A 61 -14.20 9.58 -12.56
C LEU A 61 -13.16 10.72 -12.56
N LEU A 62 -12.36 10.86 -13.62
CA LEU A 62 -11.24 11.81 -13.68
C LEU A 62 -11.62 13.25 -13.30
N PRO A 63 -12.81 13.79 -13.67
CA PRO A 63 -13.22 15.12 -13.24
C PRO A 63 -13.33 15.31 -11.72
N MET A 64 -13.52 14.24 -10.94
CA MET A 64 -13.56 14.28 -9.47
C MET A 64 -12.15 14.33 -8.86
N PHE A 65 -11.14 13.82 -9.56
CA PHE A 65 -9.75 13.72 -9.09
C PHE A 65 -8.87 14.89 -9.56
N ARG A 66 -9.41 16.10 -9.65
CA ARG A 66 -8.65 17.27 -10.10
C ARG A 66 -7.55 17.63 -9.11
N ARG A 67 -6.38 18.01 -9.63
CA ARG A 67 -5.29 18.59 -8.81
C ARG A 67 -5.61 20.00 -8.31
N CYS A 68 -6.41 20.75 -9.04
CA CYS A 68 -6.77 22.13 -8.73
C CYS A 68 -8.21 22.46 -9.17
N GLY A 69 -8.81 23.45 -8.49
CA GLY A 69 -10.17 23.91 -8.73
C GLY A 69 -11.25 23.03 -8.09
N THR A 70 -12.51 23.46 -8.23
CA THR A 70 -13.66 22.70 -7.73
C THR A 70 -14.11 21.70 -8.80
N GLY A 71 -13.89 20.40 -8.55
CA GLY A 71 -14.51 19.33 -9.33
C GLY A 71 -15.95 19.06 -8.87
N PRO A 72 -16.72 18.28 -9.64
CA PRO A 72 -17.99 17.74 -9.15
C PRO A 72 -17.75 16.89 -7.89
N THR A 73 -18.64 17.00 -6.92
CA THR A 73 -18.61 16.22 -5.67
C THR A 73 -19.23 14.82 -5.84
N THR A 74 -20.05 14.65 -6.88
CA THR A 74 -20.73 13.41 -7.24
C THR A 74 -20.60 13.14 -8.74
N TYR A 75 -20.53 11.86 -9.12
CA TYR A 75 -20.54 11.42 -10.51
C TYR A 75 -21.44 10.21 -10.69
N HIS A 76 -22.03 10.05 -11.88
CA HIS A 76 -22.80 8.86 -12.22
C HIS A 76 -21.92 7.84 -12.96
N MET A 77 -21.40 6.88 -12.21
CA MET A 77 -20.57 5.81 -12.74
C MET A 77 -21.40 4.87 -13.61
N ARG A 78 -20.91 4.60 -14.84
CA ARG A 78 -21.57 3.70 -15.79
C ARG A 78 -20.81 2.42 -16.06
N ARG A 79 -19.53 2.36 -15.71
CA ARG A 79 -18.72 1.14 -15.80
C ARG A 79 -18.32 0.69 -14.41
N ILE A 80 -18.58 -0.58 -14.14
CA ILE A 80 -18.25 -1.23 -12.88
C ILE A 80 -17.53 -2.53 -13.17
N ARG A 81 -16.68 -2.96 -12.24
CA ARG A 81 -16.11 -4.31 -12.28
C ARG A 81 -16.44 -5.03 -10.98
N PRO A 82 -17.26 -6.09 -11.01
CA PRO A 82 -17.51 -6.94 -9.84
C PRO A 82 -16.21 -7.52 -9.26
N GLU A 83 -16.16 -7.81 -7.96
CA GLU A 83 -14.94 -8.38 -7.33
C GLU A 83 -14.51 -9.70 -7.97
N ASP A 84 -15.47 -10.55 -8.31
CA ASP A 84 -15.23 -11.90 -8.84
C ASP A 84 -15.03 -11.91 -10.37
N SER A 85 -14.86 -10.74 -10.99
CA SER A 85 -14.72 -10.61 -12.44
C SER A 85 -13.56 -9.69 -12.83
N ALA A 86 -12.82 -10.08 -13.86
CA ALA A 86 -11.84 -9.21 -14.51
C ALA A 86 -12.48 -8.25 -15.52
N GLU A 87 -13.75 -8.48 -15.88
CA GLU A 87 -14.43 -7.79 -16.97
C GLU A 87 -15.15 -6.53 -16.48
N TRP A 88 -14.94 -5.43 -17.20
CA TRP A 88 -15.68 -4.19 -16.99
C TRP A 88 -17.07 -4.29 -17.62
N LEU A 89 -18.09 -4.16 -16.80
CA LEU A 89 -19.49 -4.20 -17.21
C LEU A 89 -20.05 -2.79 -17.33
N THR A 90 -20.93 -2.57 -18.30
CA THR A 90 -21.67 -1.31 -18.46
C THR A 90 -23.02 -1.44 -17.77
N VAL A 91 -23.33 -0.50 -16.88
CA VAL A 91 -24.62 -0.38 -16.21
C VAL A 91 -25.67 0.07 -17.24
N THR A 92 -26.70 -0.74 -17.41
CA THR A 92 -27.83 -0.48 -18.31
C THR A 92 -29.09 -0.05 -17.54
N ASP A 93 -29.21 -0.43 -16.26
CA ASP A 93 -30.26 0.04 -15.36
C ASP A 93 -29.68 0.28 -13.95
N PRO A 94 -29.72 1.52 -13.43
CA PRO A 94 -30.29 2.73 -14.05
C PRO A 94 -29.45 3.24 -15.23
N ILE A 95 -30.10 3.67 -16.31
CA ILE A 95 -29.41 4.18 -17.52
C ILE A 95 -28.56 5.43 -17.25
N SER A 96 -28.89 6.18 -16.19
CA SER A 96 -28.08 7.32 -15.74
C SER A 96 -26.70 6.89 -15.23
N GLY A 97 -26.57 5.65 -14.74
CA GLY A 97 -25.45 5.17 -13.95
C GLY A 97 -25.68 5.34 -12.45
N VAL A 98 -24.77 4.77 -11.66
CA VAL A 98 -24.80 4.74 -10.20
C VAL A 98 -24.15 6.02 -9.65
N PRO A 99 -24.84 6.81 -8.80
CA PRO A 99 -24.21 7.97 -8.18
C PRO A 99 -23.12 7.51 -7.20
N VAL A 100 -21.97 8.15 -7.26
CA VAL A 100 -20.85 7.94 -6.33
C VAL A 100 -20.26 9.29 -5.93
N SER A 101 -19.88 9.44 -4.67
CA SER A 101 -19.12 10.59 -4.18
C SER A 101 -17.68 10.18 -3.84
N LEU A 102 -16.77 11.15 -3.75
CA LEU A 102 -15.38 10.87 -3.33
C LEU A 102 -15.30 10.27 -1.91
N ALA A 103 -16.30 10.52 -1.06
CA ALA A 103 -16.36 9.97 0.29
C ALA A 103 -16.69 8.46 0.30
N ASP A 104 -17.32 7.96 -0.76
CA ASP A 104 -17.72 6.56 -0.92
C ASP A 104 -16.67 5.73 -1.67
N LEU A 105 -15.56 6.35 -2.06
CA LEU A 105 -14.44 5.70 -2.73
C LEU A 105 -13.42 5.22 -1.71
N LEU A 106 -13.12 3.92 -1.79
CA LEU A 106 -12.35 3.20 -0.80
C LEU A 106 -11.18 2.46 -1.45
N LEU A 107 -10.14 2.23 -0.66
CA LEU A 107 -9.07 1.26 -0.91
C LEU A 107 -9.22 0.14 0.12
N ARG A 108 -8.97 -1.11 -0.30
CA ARG A 108 -8.91 -2.23 0.63
C ARG A 108 -7.66 -2.11 1.50
N ARG A 109 -7.76 -2.53 2.76
CA ARG A 109 -6.60 -2.59 3.67
C ARG A 109 -5.43 -3.37 3.04
N THR A 110 -5.70 -4.50 2.42
CA THR A 110 -4.69 -5.35 1.77
C THR A 110 -3.97 -4.62 0.62
N ASP A 111 -4.68 -3.77 -0.11
CA ASP A 111 -4.10 -2.95 -1.17
C ASP A 111 -3.22 -1.83 -0.61
N VAL A 112 -3.68 -1.21 0.49
CA VAL A 112 -2.91 -0.18 1.21
C VAL A 112 -1.62 -0.76 1.77
N GLU A 113 -1.69 -1.88 2.49
CA GLU A 113 -0.53 -2.55 3.09
C GLU A 113 0.47 -2.99 2.03
N ARG A 114 0.00 -3.63 0.95
CA ARG A 114 0.86 -4.02 -0.17
C ARG A 114 1.54 -2.81 -0.82
N PHE A 115 0.79 -1.74 -1.08
CA PHE A 115 1.35 -0.52 -1.68
C PHE A 115 2.38 0.14 -0.77
N GLU A 116 2.15 0.16 0.53
CA GLU A 116 3.09 0.68 1.52
C GLU A 116 4.39 -0.13 1.57
N ASP A 117 4.30 -1.46 1.52
CA ASP A 117 5.44 -2.36 1.53
C ASP A 117 6.26 -2.27 0.22
N ASP A 118 5.58 -2.11 -0.92
CA ASP A 118 6.21 -1.98 -2.24
C ASP A 118 6.97 -0.66 -2.41
N HIS A 119 6.50 0.40 -1.74
CA HIS A 119 6.99 1.77 -1.90
C HIS A 119 7.71 2.32 -0.65
N ASP A 120 7.94 1.49 0.37
CA ASP A 120 8.60 1.86 1.64
C ASP A 120 7.98 3.12 2.32
N LEU A 121 6.67 3.33 2.15
CA LEU A 121 5.99 4.55 2.61
C LEU A 121 5.85 4.61 4.14
N VAL A 122 5.85 3.46 4.80
CA VAL A 122 5.86 3.37 6.27
C VAL A 122 7.29 3.16 6.77
N ARG A 123 8.16 4.15 6.52
CA ARG A 123 9.27 4.42 7.46
C ARG A 123 8.68 5.20 8.63
N ARG A 124 8.23 4.48 9.65
CA ARG A 124 7.94 5.09 10.96
C ARG A 124 9.23 5.73 11.48
N ILE A 125 9.19 7.03 11.69
CA ILE A 125 9.91 7.65 12.81
C ILE A 125 9.31 6.97 14.07
N PRO A 126 10.12 6.40 14.98
CA PRO A 126 9.57 5.75 16.16
C PRO A 126 8.92 6.82 17.04
N SER A 127 7.59 6.93 17.01
CA SER A 127 6.85 7.57 18.10
C SER A 127 6.64 6.51 19.18
N ALA A 128 7.05 6.84 20.40
CA ALA A 128 7.10 5.95 21.55
C ALA A 128 5.73 5.50 22.09
N THR A 129 4.64 5.62 21.33
CA THR A 129 3.29 5.28 21.81
C THR A 129 2.37 4.91 20.65
N GLY A 130 1.84 3.68 20.66
CA GLY A 130 0.64 3.32 19.90
C GLY A 130 0.80 2.11 18.97
N ALA A 131 0.27 0.98 19.42
CA ALA A 131 0.21 -0.29 18.72
C ALA A 131 -0.32 -0.19 17.28
N GLY A 132 0.36 -0.84 16.34
CA GLY A 132 -0.11 -1.06 14.98
C GLY A 132 0.89 -1.88 14.19
N VAL A 133 0.63 -3.19 14.10
CA VAL A 133 1.25 -4.22 13.26
C VAL A 133 2.78 -4.13 13.16
N THR A 134 3.46 -4.83 14.07
CA THR A 134 4.87 -5.17 13.95
C THR A 134 5.07 -6.01 12.69
N SER A 135 6.04 -5.64 11.85
CA SER A 135 6.52 -6.56 10.81
C SER A 135 6.78 -7.93 11.45
N PRO A 136 6.50 -9.06 10.77
CA PRO A 136 6.81 -10.39 11.33
C PRO A 136 8.32 -10.59 11.55
N TYR A 137 9.15 -9.71 11.01
CA TYR A 137 10.60 -9.74 11.12
C TYR A 137 11.11 -8.69 12.12
N ASP A 138 12.07 -9.09 12.94
CA ASP A 138 12.76 -8.22 13.90
C ASP A 138 13.77 -7.30 13.19
N TRP A 139 13.27 -6.26 12.53
CA TRP A 139 14.11 -5.28 11.84
C TRP A 139 14.93 -4.40 12.79
N ASP A 140 14.41 -4.17 14.00
CA ASP A 140 15.11 -3.38 15.01
C ASP A 140 16.29 -4.18 15.56
N GLY A 141 16.09 -5.46 15.86
CA GLY A 141 17.16 -6.40 16.19
C GLY A 141 18.19 -6.52 15.09
N MET A 142 17.76 -6.63 13.82
CA MET A 142 18.70 -6.64 12.67
C MET A 142 19.54 -5.35 12.64
N THR A 143 18.92 -4.19 12.88
CA THR A 143 19.64 -2.90 12.88
C THR A 143 20.67 -2.84 14.01
N LEU A 144 20.32 -3.32 15.21
CA LEU A 144 21.25 -3.43 16.34
C LEU A 144 22.39 -4.42 16.03
N ALA A 145 22.09 -5.54 15.36
CA ALA A 145 23.08 -6.52 14.94
C ALA A 145 24.07 -5.91 13.93
N VAL A 146 23.59 -5.15 12.94
CA VAL A 146 24.44 -4.40 12.01
C VAL A 146 25.35 -3.42 12.75
N ILE A 147 24.81 -2.61 13.68
CA ILE A 147 25.59 -1.63 14.44
C ILE A 147 26.68 -2.33 15.25
N ARG A 148 26.33 -3.37 15.99
CA ARG A 148 27.28 -4.14 16.81
C ARG A 148 28.35 -4.79 15.94
N ARG A 149 27.96 -5.45 14.84
CA ARG A 149 28.88 -6.06 13.90
C ARG A 149 29.87 -5.05 13.34
N ILE A 150 29.39 -3.87 12.94
CA ILE A 150 30.25 -2.85 12.35
C ILE A 150 31.18 -2.22 13.39
N HIS A 151 30.71 -2.05 14.62
CA HIS A 151 31.53 -1.63 15.74
C HIS A 151 32.65 -2.64 16.04
N ASP A 152 32.33 -3.94 16.06
CA ASP A 152 33.26 -4.99 16.50
C ASP A 152 34.23 -5.43 15.37
N GLN A 153 33.79 -5.43 14.11
CA GLN A 153 34.51 -6.01 12.96
C GLN A 153 34.81 -4.99 11.84
N GLY A 154 34.40 -3.73 11.99
CA GLY A 154 34.48 -2.72 10.94
C GLY A 154 33.43 -2.95 9.84
N LEU A 155 33.60 -2.29 8.69
CA LEU A 155 32.71 -2.47 7.55
C LEU A 155 33.16 -3.68 6.70
N PRO A 156 32.25 -4.55 6.20
CA PRO A 156 32.65 -5.62 5.29
C PRO A 156 33.22 -5.09 3.97
N ALA A 157 33.85 -5.96 3.19
CA ALA A 157 34.41 -5.59 1.90
C ALA A 157 33.30 -5.28 0.89
N THR A 158 32.18 -6.00 0.96
CA THR A 158 31.05 -5.83 0.05
C THR A 158 29.71 -5.71 0.77
N GLN A 159 28.74 -5.06 0.10
CA GLN A 159 27.37 -5.00 0.59
C GLN A 159 26.74 -6.41 0.63
N ALA A 160 27.13 -7.28 -0.31
CA ALA A 160 26.63 -8.65 -0.40
C ALA A 160 27.02 -9.48 0.83
N GLU A 161 28.25 -9.32 1.34
CA GLU A 161 28.67 -9.94 2.62
C GLU A 161 27.77 -9.49 3.77
N LEU A 162 27.52 -8.18 3.91
CA LEU A 162 26.64 -7.68 4.97
C LEU A 162 25.21 -8.23 4.85
N VAL A 163 24.71 -8.40 3.62
CA VAL A 163 23.40 -8.99 3.37
C VAL A 163 23.37 -10.46 3.77
N ALA A 164 24.37 -11.24 3.39
CA ALA A 164 24.48 -12.65 3.74
C ALA A 164 24.59 -12.84 5.26
N GLU A 165 25.39 -12.04 5.95
CA GLU A 165 25.50 -12.08 7.41
C GLU A 165 24.15 -11.77 8.10
N MET A 166 23.36 -10.85 7.56
CA MET A 166 22.03 -10.55 8.11
C MET A 166 21.01 -11.65 7.80
N GLN A 167 21.14 -12.36 6.68
CA GLN A 167 20.35 -13.58 6.43
C GLN A 167 20.67 -14.66 7.45
N ASP A 168 21.95 -14.90 7.73
CA ASP A 168 22.41 -15.86 8.73
C ASP A 168 21.94 -15.45 10.14
N TRP A 169 21.98 -14.16 10.45
CA TRP A 169 21.47 -13.62 11.72
C TRP A 169 19.98 -13.87 11.88
N PHE A 170 19.17 -13.65 10.83
CA PHE A 170 17.74 -13.98 10.85
C PHE A 170 17.49 -15.47 11.03
N ALA A 171 18.27 -16.32 10.36
CA ALA A 171 18.18 -17.77 10.52
C ALA A 171 18.47 -18.23 11.96
N GLN A 172 19.33 -17.51 12.69
CA GLN A 172 19.70 -17.81 14.07
C GLN A 172 18.76 -17.20 15.11
N THR A 173 18.14 -16.05 14.81
CA THR A 173 17.42 -15.22 15.81
C THR A 173 15.90 -15.29 15.63
N SER A 174 15.39 -15.81 14.51
CA SER A 174 13.95 -15.90 14.26
C SER A 174 13.27 -16.96 15.13
N GLU A 175 12.54 -16.51 16.18
CA GLU A 175 11.70 -17.39 17.01
C GLU A 175 10.57 -18.05 16.23
N THR A 176 10.15 -17.44 15.11
CA THR A 176 9.01 -17.90 14.29
C THR A 176 9.43 -18.72 13.07
N GLY A 177 10.73 -18.84 12.81
CA GLY A 177 11.28 -19.49 11.60
C GLY A 177 11.00 -18.74 10.29
N LEU A 178 10.34 -17.58 10.34
CA LEU A 178 10.13 -16.72 9.18
C LEU A 178 11.43 -15.98 8.85
N MET A 179 11.85 -16.05 7.60
CA MET A 179 13.05 -15.39 7.09
C MET A 179 12.68 -14.47 5.90
N PRO A 180 13.04 -13.18 5.94
CA PRO A 180 12.86 -12.33 4.78
C PRO A 180 13.77 -12.75 3.63
N ASP A 181 13.35 -12.50 2.39
CA ASP A 181 14.19 -12.79 1.22
C ASP A 181 15.41 -11.84 1.15
N GLU A 182 16.42 -12.27 0.41
CA GLU A 182 17.67 -11.50 0.24
C GLU A 182 17.40 -10.09 -0.29
N ARG A 183 16.44 -9.97 -1.21
CA ARG A 183 16.07 -8.69 -1.83
C ARG A 183 15.55 -7.70 -0.80
N THR A 184 14.71 -8.15 0.13
CA THR A 184 14.14 -7.34 1.21
C THR A 184 15.22 -6.90 2.20
N ILE A 185 16.11 -7.82 2.60
CA ILE A 185 17.23 -7.52 3.49
C ILE A 185 18.18 -6.51 2.83
N ARG A 186 18.55 -6.75 1.57
CA ARG A 186 19.40 -5.86 0.77
C ARG A 186 18.81 -4.46 0.63
N ARG A 187 17.49 -4.34 0.43
CA ARG A 187 16.80 -3.05 0.36
C ARG A 187 17.01 -2.23 1.64
N ARG A 188 16.94 -2.87 2.81
CA ARG A 188 17.14 -2.22 4.11
C ARG A 188 18.61 -1.91 4.42
N ILE A 189 19.54 -2.76 3.98
CA ILE A 189 20.99 -2.55 4.19
C ILE A 189 21.55 -1.44 3.29
N THR A 190 21.06 -1.31 2.05
CA THR A 190 21.54 -0.33 1.06
C THR A 190 21.70 1.11 1.61
N PRO A 191 20.72 1.70 2.29
CA PRO A 191 20.88 3.04 2.85
C PRO A 191 21.97 3.10 3.93
N ILE A 192 22.03 2.14 4.85
CA ILE A 192 23.07 2.07 5.90
C ILE A 192 24.46 1.99 5.26
N TRP A 193 24.61 1.10 4.28
CA TRP A 193 25.85 0.89 3.53
C TRP A 193 26.35 2.17 2.85
N ARG A 194 25.45 2.89 2.16
CA ARG A 194 25.79 4.15 1.48
C ARG A 194 26.20 5.23 2.48
N THR A 195 25.49 5.36 3.59
CA THR A 195 25.83 6.34 4.64
C THR A 195 27.21 6.07 5.22
N LEU A 196 27.51 4.82 5.59
CA LEU A 196 28.79 4.47 6.20
C LEU A 196 29.99 4.65 5.25
N ARG A 197 29.81 4.34 3.96
CA ARG A 197 30.87 4.58 2.96
C ARG A 197 31.03 6.06 2.59
N ALA A 198 29.97 6.85 2.64
CA ALA A 198 30.07 8.29 2.39
C ALA A 198 30.91 9.01 3.47
N THR A 199 30.99 8.45 4.68
CA THR A 199 31.81 9.01 5.78
C THR A 199 33.27 8.51 5.74
N SER A 200 33.64 7.65 4.79
CA SER A 200 34.99 7.09 4.66
C SER A 200 35.92 7.94 3.77
N THR A 201 35.65 9.24 3.62
CA THR A 201 36.49 10.22 2.89
C THR A 201 36.96 11.29 3.85
#